data_AF-I3Z3R5-F1
#
_entry.id   AF-I3Z3R5-F1
#
_cell.length_a   1.000
_cell.length_b   1.000
_cell.length_c   1.000
_cell.angle_alpha   90.00
_cell.angle_beta   90.00
_cell.angle_gamma   90.00
#
_symmetry.space_group_name_H-M   'P 1'
#
loop_
_entity.id
_entity.type
_entity.pdbx_description
1 polymer ?
#
loop_
_entity_poly.entity_id
_entity_poly.type
_entity_poly.pdbx_seq_one_letter_code
_entity_poly.pdbx_strand_id
1 'polypeptide(L)'
;MKERLNTSIQSLSLILVAAGLAWVVWSGDTTMKQMLTYLIIVVAFIEILSLYLVNKIYPESHTSFKMGSIASLFILLGIKSMAPGFFIPLTIAVFAVNFLYNFYTNNKRRTGTFKRRASKKMKMR
;
A
#
# COMPACT_ATOMS: atom_id res chain seq x y z
N MET A 1 -6.74 16.97 9.11
CA MET A 1 -7.44 16.61 7.85
C MET A 1 -6.65 15.63 6.98
N LYS A 2 -5.37 15.90 6.66
CA LYS A 2 -4.54 15.01 5.81
C LYS A 2 -4.40 13.55 6.32
N GLU A 3 -4.34 13.35 7.63
CA GLU A 3 -4.30 12.00 8.23
C GLU A 3 -5.60 11.21 8.00
N ARG A 4 -6.77 11.84 8.21
CA ARG A 4 -8.07 11.23 7.91
C ARG A 4 -8.18 10.87 6.43
N LEU A 5 -7.68 11.75 5.55
CA LEU A 5 -7.66 11.56 4.10
C LEU A 5 -6.79 10.35 3.70
N ASN A 6 -5.62 10.18 4.33
CA ASN A 6 -4.77 9.02 4.10
C ASN A 6 -5.42 7.71 4.58
N THR A 7 -6.06 7.73 5.76
CA THR A 7 -6.79 6.56 6.26
C THR A 7 -7.97 6.23 5.34
N SER A 8 -8.72 7.23 4.87
CA SER A 8 -9.78 7.04 3.88
C SER A 8 -9.25 6.48 2.58
N ILE A 9 -8.09 6.94 2.08
CA ILE A 9 -7.44 6.40 0.87
C ILE A 9 -7.06 4.92 1.07
N GLN A 10 -6.51 4.54 2.22
CA GLN A 10 -6.17 3.14 2.55
C GLN A 10 -7.42 2.26 2.73
N SER A 11 -8.50 2.78 3.29
CA SER A 11 -9.78 2.06 3.37
C SER A 11 -10.41 1.90 1.99
N LEU A 12 -10.34 2.92 1.14
CA LEU A 12 -10.80 2.86 -0.25
C LEU A 12 -10.01 1.84 -1.07
N SER A 13 -8.68 1.78 -0.89
CA SER A 13 -7.85 0.81 -1.60
C SER A 13 -8.22 -0.62 -1.25
N LEU A 14 -8.55 -0.88 0.03
CA LEU A 14 -9.01 -2.20 0.46
C LEU A 14 -10.33 -2.57 -0.19
N ILE A 15 -11.29 -1.65 -0.20
CA ILE A 15 -12.61 -1.85 -0.81
C ILE A 15 -12.45 -2.07 -2.32
N LEU A 16 -11.58 -1.32 -2.98
CA LEU A 16 -11.27 -1.49 -4.41
C LEU A 16 -10.67 -2.87 -4.71
N VAL A 17 -9.73 -3.34 -3.89
CA VAL A 17 -9.13 -4.67 -4.04
C VAL A 17 -10.17 -5.76 -3.81
N ALA A 18 -11.00 -5.64 -2.77
CA ALA A 18 -12.07 -6.60 -2.47
C ALA A 18 -13.18 -6.62 -3.55
N ALA A 19 -13.59 -5.46 -4.03
CA ALA A 19 -14.58 -5.33 -5.11
C ALA A 19 -14.03 -5.87 -6.44
N GLY A 20 -12.76 -5.62 -6.75
CA GLY A 20 -12.09 -6.18 -7.92
C GLY A 20 -12.00 -7.70 -7.88
N LEU A 21 -11.72 -8.28 -6.69
CA LEU A 21 -11.73 -9.73 -6.48
C LEU A 21 -13.14 -10.31 -6.64
N ALA A 22 -14.16 -9.67 -6.07
CA ALA A 22 -15.55 -10.11 -6.18
C ALA A 22 -16.05 -10.07 -7.64
N TRP A 23 -15.69 -9.03 -8.40
CA TRP A 23 -16.05 -8.89 -9.82
C TRP A 23 -15.50 -10.02 -10.68
N VAL A 24 -14.31 -10.54 -10.39
CA VAL A 24 -13.69 -11.61 -11.19
C VAL A 24 -14.31 -12.97 -10.91
N VAL A 25 -14.69 -13.24 -9.67
CA VAL A 25 -15.45 -14.45 -9.33
C VAL A 25 -16.80 -14.47 -10.09
N TRP A 26 -17.36 -13.28 -10.36
CA TRP A 26 -18.70 -13.16 -10.92
C TRP A 26 -18.76 -12.94 -12.44
N SER A 27 -17.79 -12.26 -13.03
CA SER A 27 -17.81 -11.93 -14.48
C SER A 27 -17.37 -13.07 -15.38
N GLY A 28 -16.58 -14.04 -14.91
CA GLY A 28 -16.13 -15.20 -15.70
C GLY A 28 -15.18 -14.89 -16.88
N ASP A 29 -15.13 -13.63 -17.35
CA ASP A 29 -14.43 -13.20 -18.55
C ASP A 29 -12.97 -12.78 -18.31
N THR A 30 -12.54 -12.66 -17.04
CA THR A 30 -11.18 -12.22 -16.69
C THR A 30 -10.39 -13.30 -15.97
N THR A 31 -9.18 -13.57 -16.47
CA THR A 31 -8.27 -14.50 -15.79
C THR A 31 -7.72 -13.87 -14.50
N MET A 32 -7.49 -14.70 -13.47
CA MET A 32 -6.88 -14.27 -12.20
C MET A 32 -5.57 -13.48 -12.40
N LYS A 33 -4.77 -13.85 -13.40
CA LYS A 33 -3.53 -13.14 -13.76
C LYS A 33 -3.78 -11.71 -14.26
N GLN A 34 -4.77 -11.51 -15.13
CA GLN A 34 -5.10 -10.18 -15.65
C GLN A 34 -5.60 -9.27 -14.54
N MET A 35 -6.51 -9.77 -13.70
CA MET A 35 -7.02 -9.03 -12.54
C MET A 35 -5.91 -8.62 -11.58
N LEU A 36 -5.06 -9.57 -11.17
CA LEU A 36 -3.94 -9.26 -10.26
C LEU A 36 -3.00 -8.23 -10.88
N THR A 37 -2.80 -8.24 -12.20
CA THR A 37 -2.03 -7.21 -12.90
C THR A 37 -2.69 -5.83 -12.74
N TYR A 38 -3.99 -5.72 -12.96
CA TYR A 38 -4.72 -4.45 -12.78
C TYR A 38 -4.69 -3.98 -11.33
N LEU A 39 -4.89 -4.89 -10.37
CA LEU A 39 -4.82 -4.58 -8.95
C LEU A 39 -3.42 -4.09 -8.55
N ILE A 40 -2.34 -4.68 -9.07
CA ILE A 40 -0.97 -4.19 -8.84
C ILE A 40 -0.84 -2.74 -9.28
N ILE A 41 -1.34 -2.38 -10.47
CA ILE A 41 -1.28 -1.02 -11.00
C ILE A 41 -2.07 -0.05 -10.11
N VAL A 42 -3.30 -0.41 -9.74
CA VAL A 42 -4.16 0.42 -8.87
C VAL A 42 -3.52 0.61 -7.49
N VAL A 43 -3.05 -0.47 -6.85
CA VAL A 43 -2.42 -0.41 -5.53
C VAL A 43 -1.13 0.42 -5.60
N ALA A 44 -0.30 0.25 -6.63
CA ALA A 44 0.91 1.05 -6.81
C ALA A 44 0.58 2.54 -6.93
N PHE A 45 -0.44 2.89 -7.72
CA PHE A 45 -0.89 4.27 -7.86
C PHE A 45 -1.36 4.87 -6.53
N ILE A 46 -2.15 4.12 -5.76
CA ILE A 46 -2.62 4.54 -4.44
C ILE A 46 -1.47 4.69 -3.45
N GLU A 47 -0.51 3.77 -3.45
CA GLU A 47 0.66 3.84 -2.57
C GLU A 47 1.54 5.05 -2.89
N ILE A 48 1.74 5.37 -4.17
CA ILE A 48 2.45 6.57 -4.62
C ILE A 48 1.71 7.85 -4.17
N LEU A 49 0.40 7.94 -4.40
CA LEU A 49 -0.41 9.08 -3.95
C LEU A 49 -0.37 9.23 -2.44
N SER A 50 -0.51 8.13 -1.72
CA SER A 50 -0.42 8.10 -0.27
C SER A 50 0.95 8.59 0.19
N LEU A 51 2.04 8.08 -0.37
CA LEU A 51 3.39 8.53 -0.06
C LEU A 51 3.55 10.03 -0.32
N TYR A 52 3.11 10.53 -1.47
CA TYR A 52 3.18 11.95 -1.85
C TYR A 52 2.49 12.86 -0.82
N LEU A 53 1.30 12.48 -0.34
CA LEU A 53 0.52 13.25 0.63
C LEU A 53 1.13 13.25 2.05
N VAL A 54 1.93 12.24 2.37
CA VAL A 54 2.31 11.81 3.72
C VAL A 54 3.80 12.01 3.98
N ASN A 55 4.62 12.13 2.94
CA ASN A 55 6.08 12.18 3.02
C ASN A 55 6.62 13.22 4.03
N LYS A 56 5.97 14.38 4.16
CA LYS A 56 6.41 15.45 5.07
C LYS A 56 6.03 15.24 6.54
N ILE A 57 5.02 14.41 6.83
CA ILE A 57 4.41 14.31 8.17
C ILE A 57 4.92 13.07 8.91
N TYR A 58 5.30 12.03 8.18
CA TYR A 58 5.59 10.72 8.73
C TYR A 58 7.09 10.45 8.92
N PRO A 59 7.47 9.56 9.85
CA PRO A 59 8.87 9.18 10.06
C PRO A 59 9.45 8.45 8.84
N GLU A 60 10.77 8.51 8.66
CA GLU A 60 11.48 7.90 7.53
C GLU A 60 11.24 6.39 7.41
N SER A 61 11.07 5.69 8.54
CA SER A 61 10.72 4.26 8.54
C SER A 61 9.39 3.98 7.82
N HIS A 62 8.44 4.93 7.81
CA HIS A 62 7.18 4.79 7.09
C HIS A 62 7.35 4.96 5.58
N THR A 63 8.11 5.98 5.20
CA THR A 63 8.36 6.31 3.79
C THR A 63 9.20 5.23 3.13
N SER A 64 10.22 4.70 3.82
CA SER A 64 11.07 3.62 3.30
C SER A 64 10.29 2.32 3.09
N PHE A 65 9.40 1.95 4.02
CA PHE A 65 8.57 0.75 3.84
C PHE A 65 7.58 0.92 2.68
N LYS A 66 6.96 2.10 2.53
CA LYS A 66 6.09 2.41 1.38
C LYS A 66 6.84 2.34 0.06
N MET A 67 8.05 2.92 -0.01
CA MET A 67 8.91 2.79 -1.19
C MET A 67 9.26 1.33 -1.49
N GLY A 68 9.58 0.54 -0.46
CA GLY A 68 9.80 -0.91 -0.59
C GLY A 68 8.57 -1.64 -1.13
N SER A 69 7.37 -1.34 -0.60
CA SER A 69 6.12 -1.92 -1.08
C SER A 69 5.84 -1.57 -2.55
N ILE A 70 6.06 -0.32 -2.95
CA ILE A 70 5.94 0.13 -4.34
C ILE A 70 6.93 -0.63 -5.24
N ALA A 71 8.19 -0.77 -4.82
CA ALA A 71 9.18 -1.53 -5.56
C ALA A 71 8.79 -3.00 -5.71
N SER A 72 8.28 -3.63 -4.65
CA SER A 72 7.77 -5.02 -4.70
C SER A 72 6.64 -5.17 -5.72
N LEU A 73 5.73 -4.20 -5.82
CA LEU A 73 4.64 -4.21 -6.81
C LEU A 73 5.18 -4.17 -8.25
N PHE A 74 6.20 -3.35 -8.52
CA PHE A 74 6.85 -3.34 -9.84
C PHE A 74 7.63 -4.62 -10.14
N ILE A 75 8.31 -5.20 -9.13
CA ILE A 75 9.02 -6.48 -9.28
C ILE A 75 8.04 -7.60 -9.66
N LEU A 76 6.83 -7.62 -9.10
CA LEU A 76 5.80 -8.61 -9.47
C LEU A 76 5.43 -8.54 -10.96
N LEU A 77 5.47 -7.36 -11.59
CA LEU A 77 5.24 -7.23 -13.03
C LEU A 77 6.35 -7.90 -13.85
N GLY A 78 7.60 -7.84 -13.38
CA GLY A 78 8.72 -8.60 -13.97
C GLY A 78 8.58 -10.11 -13.76
N ILE A 79 8.22 -10.54 -12.54
CA ILE A 79 7.99 -11.95 -12.20
C ILE A 79 6.87 -12.56 -13.04
N LYS A 80 5.84 -11.80 -13.39
CA LYS A 80 4.78 -12.25 -14.31
C LYS A 80 5.34 -12.83 -15.60
N SER A 81 6.38 -12.19 -16.17
CA SER A 81 7.00 -12.59 -17.44
C SER A 81 8.08 -13.65 -17.25
N MET A 82 8.90 -13.52 -16.20
CA MET A 82 10.07 -14.40 -15.98
C MET A 82 9.71 -15.72 -15.28
N ALA A 83 8.71 -15.70 -14.40
CA ALA A 83 8.33 -16.85 -13.56
C ALA A 83 6.80 -16.88 -13.29
N PRO A 84 5.97 -17.06 -14.34
CA PRO A 84 4.52 -16.91 -14.27
C PRO A 84 3.79 -17.85 -13.29
N GLY A 85 4.42 -18.96 -12.88
CA GLY A 85 3.88 -19.88 -11.87
C GLY A 85 3.90 -19.29 -10.45
N PHE A 86 4.86 -18.42 -10.15
CA PHE A 86 4.97 -17.77 -8.84
C PHE A 86 4.21 -16.45 -8.74
N PHE A 87 3.74 -15.90 -9.87
CA PHE A 87 3.10 -14.60 -9.92
C PHE A 87 1.87 -14.49 -8.99
N ILE A 88 0.96 -15.46 -9.05
CA ILE A 88 -0.27 -15.44 -8.24
C ILE A 88 0.04 -15.49 -6.74
N PRO A 89 0.76 -16.52 -6.21
CA PRO A 89 1.02 -16.61 -4.78
C PRO A 89 1.85 -15.44 -4.25
N LEU A 90 2.85 -14.96 -5.00
CA LEU A 90 3.65 -13.81 -4.59
C LEU A 90 2.85 -12.51 -4.58
N THR A 91 1.95 -12.31 -5.55
CA THR A 91 1.09 -11.11 -5.56
C THR A 91 0.17 -11.07 -4.35
N ILE A 92 -0.44 -12.21 -4.01
CA ILE A 92 -1.28 -12.33 -2.80
C ILE A 92 -0.45 -12.04 -1.54
N ALA A 93 0.76 -12.61 -1.43
CA ALA A 93 1.64 -12.37 -0.29
C ALA A 93 2.01 -10.89 -0.15
N VAL A 94 2.39 -10.22 -1.25
CA VAL A 94 2.72 -8.79 -1.24
C VAL A 94 1.51 -7.95 -0.82
N PHE A 95 0.31 -8.26 -1.31
CA PHE A 95 -0.92 -7.57 -0.90
C PHE A 95 -1.22 -7.79 0.59
N ALA A 96 -1.06 -9.00 1.11
CA ALA A 96 -1.27 -9.29 2.52
C ALA A 96 -0.27 -8.54 3.41
N VAL A 97 1.01 -8.50 3.05
CA VAL A 97 2.03 -7.75 3.78
C VAL A 97 1.75 -6.25 3.73
N ASN A 98 1.37 -5.73 2.57
CA ASN A 98 0.96 -4.33 2.42
C ASN A 98 -0.24 -3.99 3.31
N PHE A 99 -1.26 -4.86 3.33
CA PHE A 99 -2.43 -4.68 4.18
C PHE A 99 -2.08 -4.71 5.66
N LEU A 100 -1.30 -5.71 6.10
CA LEU A 100 -0.88 -5.86 7.50
C LEU A 100 -0.10 -4.62 7.96
N TYR A 101 0.79 -4.11 7.11
CA TYR A 101 1.52 -2.89 7.39
C TYR A 101 0.62 -1.66 7.49
N ASN A 102 -0.31 -1.52 6.54
CA ASN A 102 -1.27 -0.41 6.54
C ASN A 102 -2.18 -0.47 7.78
N PHE A 103 -2.60 -1.66 8.21
CA PHE A 103 -3.34 -1.88 9.45
C PHE A 103 -2.52 -1.51 10.69
N TYR A 104 -1.29 -2.02 10.79
CA TYR A 104 -0.39 -1.74 11.91
C TYR A 104 -0.09 -0.25 12.06
N THR A 105 0.25 0.42 10.96
CA THR A 105 0.53 1.86 10.97
C THR A 105 -0.71 2.67 11.31
N ASN A 106 -1.90 2.27 10.84
CA ASN A 106 -3.15 2.93 11.20
C ASN A 106 -3.49 2.79 12.70
N ASN A 107 -3.27 1.62 13.28
CA ASN A 107 -3.47 1.40 14.72
C ASN A 107 -2.49 2.24 15.56
N LYS A 108 -1.21 2.28 15.17
CA LYS A 108 -0.20 3.15 15.79
C LYS A 108 -0.49 4.65 15.62
N ARG A 109 -1.19 5.05 14.56
CA ARG A 109 -1.66 6.43 14.35
C ARG A 109 -2.78 6.79 15.33
N ARG A 110 -3.76 5.90 15.52
CA ARG A 110 -4.87 6.10 16.47
C ARG A 110 -4.39 6.28 17.91
N THR A 111 -3.28 5.63 18.28
CA THR A 111 -2.66 5.76 19.60
C THR A 111 -1.67 6.92 19.72
N GLY A 112 -1.54 7.79 18.70
CA GLY A 112 -0.77 9.05 18.78
C GLY A 112 0.76 8.93 18.77
N THR A 113 1.31 7.72 18.71
CA THR A 113 2.77 7.45 18.80
C THR A 113 3.51 7.63 17.48
N PHE A 114 2.81 7.87 16.37
CA PHE A 114 3.37 7.88 15.00
C PHE A 114 3.64 9.28 14.42
N LYS A 115 3.70 10.32 15.26
CA LYS A 115 4.08 11.67 14.82
C LYS A 115 5.61 11.82 14.90
N ARG A 116 6.21 12.33 13.81
CA ARG A 116 7.62 12.76 13.81
C ARG A 116 7.79 13.70 15.01
N ARG A 117 8.70 13.39 15.96
CA ARG A 117 9.04 14.34 17.04
C ARG A 117 9.51 15.60 16.33
N ALA A 118 8.68 16.65 16.36
CA ALA A 118 9.12 17.96 15.92
C ALA A 118 10.39 18.23 16.72
N SER A 119 11.52 18.43 16.04
CA SER A 119 12.76 18.79 16.68
C SER A 119 12.44 19.96 17.59
N LYS A 120 12.41 19.70 18.91
CA LYS A 120 12.39 20.76 19.91
C LYS A 120 13.67 21.51 19.58
N LYS A 121 13.55 22.66 18.89
CA LYS A 121 14.64 23.64 18.85
C LYS A 121 15.04 23.79 20.31
N MET A 122 16.19 23.23 20.67
CA MET A 122 16.84 23.58 21.92
C MET A 122 17.05 25.08 21.82
N LYS A 123 16.20 25.85 22.50
CA LYS A 123 16.55 27.22 22.87
C LYS A 123 17.74 27.06 23.79
N MET A 124 18.95 27.11 23.21
CA MET A 124 20.12 27.48 23.99
C MET A 124 19.82 28.88 24.53
N ARG A 125 19.75 28.94 25.86
CA ARG A 125 19.80 30.18 26.62
C ARG A 125 21.21 30.74 26.55
#